data_AF-A0A168I865-F1
#
_entry.id   AF-A0A168I865-F1
#
_cell.length_a   1.000
_cell.length_b   1.000
_cell.length_c   1.000
_cell.angle_alpha   90.00
_cell.angle_beta   90.00
_cell.angle_gamma   90.00
#
_symmetry.space_group_name_H-M   'P 1'
#
loop_
_entity.id
_entity.type
_entity.pdbx_description
1 polymer ?
#
loop_
_entity_poly.entity_id
_entity_poly.type
_entity_poly.pdbx_seq_one_letter_code
_entity_poly.pdbx_strand_id
1 'polypeptide(L)'
;MQLWHIVPFALVALGKPQAPAQNSSAATPSAPPDAPPVPPAPPATSSPSSSPTPVPKGPICECGYTYCSSVLKAMKTPWNDKQLSEAYCSTPNASCPNGKPATDVNNAVYICLCKEADQKVGTDLDLMCGCDKCLNVGPDFRGRCETPCYGHK
;
A
#
# COMPACT_ATOMS: atom_id res chain seq x y z
N MET A 1 -51.45 -43.06 -9.74
CA MET A 1 -50.34 -43.79 -10.38
C MET A 1 -49.28 -42.74 -10.74
N GLN A 2 -48.08 -42.61 -10.15
CA GLN A 2 -47.06 -43.58 -9.70
C GLN A 2 -46.12 -44.02 -10.84
N LEU A 3 -44.83 -44.21 -10.50
CA LEU A 3 -43.57 -44.33 -11.29
C LEU A 3 -42.81 -42.98 -11.43
N TRP A 4 -41.72 -42.64 -10.73
CA TRP A 4 -40.58 -43.34 -10.06
C TRP A 4 -39.50 -43.94 -10.97
N HIS A 5 -38.47 -43.12 -11.28
CA HIS A 5 -37.04 -43.42 -11.58
C HIS A 5 -36.24 -42.10 -11.37
N ILE A 6 -35.12 -41.93 -10.66
CA ILE A 6 -34.24 -42.78 -9.82
C ILE A 6 -33.17 -43.62 -10.57
N VAL A 7 -32.06 -43.93 -9.88
CA VAL A 7 -30.84 -44.72 -10.19
C VAL A 7 -29.75 -44.02 -11.08
N PRO A 8 -28.44 -44.38 -11.02
CA PRO A 8 -27.51 -43.79 -10.03
C PRO A 8 -26.07 -43.44 -10.54
N PHE A 9 -25.21 -43.03 -9.59
CA PHE A 9 -23.76 -43.32 -9.44
C PHE A 9 -22.96 -43.93 -10.61
N ALA A 10 -21.78 -43.33 -10.86
CA ALA A 10 -20.54 -44.07 -11.16
C ALA A 10 -19.31 -43.37 -10.57
N LEU A 11 -18.90 -43.79 -9.37
CA LEU A 11 -17.53 -43.60 -8.87
C LEU A 11 -16.67 -44.75 -9.42
N VAL A 12 -15.52 -44.46 -10.03
CA VAL A 12 -14.47 -45.46 -10.26
C VAL A 12 -13.14 -44.86 -9.82
N ALA A 13 -12.43 -45.60 -8.97
CA ALA A 13 -11.13 -45.25 -8.41
C ALA A 13 -10.11 -46.35 -8.72
N LEU A 14 -8.84 -46.07 -8.39
CA LEU A 14 -7.71 -47.01 -8.25
C LEU A 14 -7.16 -47.66 -9.54
N GLY A 15 -5.82 -47.70 -9.62
CA GLY A 15 -5.09 -48.35 -10.72
C GLY A 15 -3.58 -48.13 -10.69
N LYS A 16 -2.89 -48.57 -9.61
CA LYS A 16 -1.42 -48.49 -9.49
C LYS A 16 -0.83 -49.88 -9.21
N PRO A 17 -0.18 -50.54 -10.18
CA PRO A 17 0.59 -51.78 -9.96
C PRO A 17 2.06 -51.51 -9.56
N GLN A 18 2.74 -52.49 -8.97
CA GLN A 18 4.03 -52.34 -8.27
C GLN A 18 5.20 -53.14 -8.90
N ALA A 19 6.41 -52.61 -8.73
CA ALA A 19 7.72 -53.30 -8.51
C ALA A 19 8.25 -54.27 -9.61
N PRO A 20 9.59 -54.49 -9.70
CA PRO A 20 10.40 -55.11 -8.65
C PRO A 20 11.61 -54.26 -8.20
N ALA A 21 12.28 -54.71 -7.13
CA ALA A 21 13.45 -54.05 -6.54
C ALA A 21 14.77 -54.53 -7.13
N GLN A 22 15.80 -53.67 -7.15
CA GLN A 22 17.16 -54.12 -6.81
C GLN A 22 18.14 -53.00 -6.40
N ASN A 23 19.08 -53.46 -5.59
CA ASN A 23 20.08 -52.83 -4.72
C ASN A 23 21.13 -51.91 -5.39
N SER A 24 21.85 -51.16 -4.54
CA SER A 24 23.24 -50.68 -4.73
C SER A 24 23.55 -49.57 -5.74
N SER A 25 23.65 -48.32 -5.26
CA SER A 25 24.94 -47.67 -4.93
C SER A 25 24.79 -46.16 -4.77
N ALA A 26 25.47 -45.58 -3.77
CA ALA A 26 25.47 -44.14 -3.55
C ALA A 26 26.35 -43.40 -4.58
N ALA A 27 25.86 -42.30 -5.12
CA ALA A 27 26.65 -41.28 -5.80
C ALA A 27 26.21 -39.90 -5.30
N THR A 28 27.07 -39.27 -4.51
CA THR A 28 26.86 -37.93 -3.95
C THR A 28 26.85 -36.89 -5.07
N PRO A 29 25.88 -35.96 -5.13
CA PRO A 29 26.01 -34.77 -5.96
C PRO A 29 27.17 -33.90 -5.42
N SER A 30 28.17 -33.62 -6.25
CA SER A 30 29.29 -32.74 -5.87
C SER A 30 28.78 -31.33 -5.56
N ALA A 31 29.27 -30.74 -4.48
CA ALA A 31 28.99 -29.35 -4.13
C ALA A 31 29.60 -28.38 -5.17
N PRO A 32 28.98 -27.21 -5.42
CA PRO A 32 29.60 -26.14 -6.19
C PRO A 32 30.84 -25.58 -5.44
N PRO A 33 31.86 -25.07 -6.17
CA PRO A 33 33.11 -24.61 -5.56
C PRO A 33 32.94 -23.39 -4.65
N ASP A 34 33.81 -23.29 -3.65
CA ASP A 34 33.83 -22.27 -2.60
C ASP A 34 33.64 -20.83 -3.10
N ALA A 35 32.72 -20.11 -2.45
CA ALA A 35 32.65 -18.66 -2.54
C ALA A 35 33.77 -18.02 -1.69
N PRO A 36 34.40 -16.92 -2.13
CA PRO A 36 35.43 -16.24 -1.36
C PRO A 36 34.87 -15.67 -0.03
N PRO A 37 35.72 -15.56 1.01
CA PRO A 37 35.27 -15.15 2.34
C PRO A 37 34.70 -13.73 2.35
N VAL A 38 33.56 -13.56 3.03
CA VAL A 38 32.87 -12.28 3.20
C VAL A 38 33.71 -11.37 4.13
N PRO A 39 33.96 -10.09 3.76
CA PRO A 39 34.64 -9.14 4.64
C PRO A 39 33.89 -8.93 5.98
N PRO A 40 34.60 -8.61 7.07
CA PRO A 40 33.94 -8.32 8.36
C PRO A 40 33.00 -7.11 8.23
N ALA A 41 31.82 -7.22 8.82
CA ALA A 41 30.84 -6.13 8.84
C ALA A 41 31.39 -4.89 9.59
N PRO A 42 31.14 -3.67 9.10
CA PRO A 42 31.52 -2.46 9.81
C PRO A 42 30.79 -2.37 11.17
N PRO A 43 31.41 -1.72 12.19
CA PRO A 43 30.81 -1.60 13.51
C PRO A 43 29.49 -0.84 13.43
N ALA A 44 28.48 -1.33 14.16
CA ALA A 44 27.16 -0.73 14.21
C ALA A 44 27.24 0.70 14.76
N THR A 45 26.98 1.69 13.91
CA THR A 45 26.86 3.09 14.32
C THR A 45 25.68 3.22 15.27
N SER A 46 25.92 3.70 16.48
CA SER A 46 24.86 3.92 17.47
C SER A 46 23.85 4.94 16.93
N SER A 47 22.59 4.51 16.76
CA SER A 47 21.51 5.39 16.31
C SER A 47 21.40 6.63 17.20
N PRO A 48 21.28 7.84 16.64
CA PRO A 48 21.07 9.05 17.43
C PRO A 48 19.76 8.93 18.21
N SER A 49 19.81 9.23 19.51
CA SER A 49 18.61 9.25 20.36
C SER A 49 17.67 10.36 19.88
N SER A 50 16.55 9.98 19.29
CA SER A 50 15.53 10.91 18.79
C SER A 50 14.76 11.52 19.96
N SER A 51 15.26 12.66 20.47
CA SER A 51 14.45 13.56 21.29
C SER A 51 13.14 13.87 20.57
N PRO A 52 11.98 13.81 21.24
CA PRO A 52 10.70 14.02 20.59
C PRO A 52 10.60 15.47 20.07
N THR A 53 10.56 15.62 18.75
CA THR A 53 10.29 16.90 18.09
C THR A 53 8.98 17.48 18.61
N PRO A 54 8.88 18.80 18.90
CA PRO A 54 7.63 19.40 19.34
C PRO A 54 6.49 19.10 18.36
N VAL A 55 5.38 18.58 18.88
CA VAL A 55 4.21 18.25 18.06
C VAL A 55 3.71 19.53 17.36
N PRO A 56 3.55 19.52 16.02
CA PRO A 56 3.11 20.71 15.30
C PRO A 56 1.75 21.22 15.78
N LYS A 57 1.60 22.54 15.87
CA LYS A 57 0.32 23.19 16.16
C LYS A 57 -0.50 23.30 14.88
N GLY A 58 -1.44 22.39 14.69
CA GLY A 58 -2.32 22.37 13.53
C GLY A 58 -2.80 20.95 13.20
N PRO A 59 -3.50 20.78 12.06
CA PRO A 59 -3.75 19.45 11.53
C PRO A 59 -2.43 18.82 11.09
N ILE A 60 -2.35 17.50 11.24
CA ILE A 60 -1.19 16.68 10.89
C ILE A 60 -1.64 15.47 10.07
N CYS A 61 -0.70 14.75 9.49
CA CYS A 61 -0.90 13.47 8.82
C CYS A 61 0.30 12.55 9.09
N GLU A 62 0.16 11.22 8.97
CA GLU A 62 1.31 10.32 9.06
C GLU A 62 2.12 10.37 7.76
N CYS A 63 3.43 10.45 7.90
CA CYS A 63 4.33 10.77 6.82
C CYS A 63 4.39 9.65 5.75
N GLY A 64 4.25 10.01 4.47
CA GLY A 64 4.22 9.06 3.35
C GLY A 64 2.91 8.28 3.18
N TYR A 65 1.89 8.51 4.01
CA TYR A 65 0.58 7.87 3.86
C TYR A 65 -0.33 8.65 2.90
N THR A 66 -1.25 7.92 2.25
CA THR A 66 -2.27 8.49 1.37
C THR A 66 -3.63 8.53 2.04
N TYR A 67 -4.33 9.64 1.91
CA TYR A 67 -5.58 9.91 2.60
C TYR A 67 -6.66 10.40 1.63
N CYS A 68 -7.88 9.91 1.81
CA CYS A 68 -9.05 10.62 1.32
C CYS A 68 -9.24 11.91 2.14
N SER A 69 -9.71 12.98 1.50
CA SER A 69 -10.09 14.23 2.18
C SER A 69 -11.05 14.03 3.35
N SER A 70 -12.00 13.11 3.20
CA SER A 70 -12.94 12.71 4.26
C SER A 70 -12.26 12.18 5.52
N VAL A 71 -11.12 11.50 5.39
CA VAL A 71 -10.31 11.01 6.51
C VAL A 71 -9.57 12.17 7.17
N LEU A 72 -8.94 13.04 6.38
CA LEU A 72 -8.24 14.25 6.87
C LEU A 72 -9.20 15.19 7.63
N LYS A 73 -10.45 15.31 7.17
CA LYS A 73 -11.54 16.06 7.84
C LYS A 73 -12.10 15.37 9.09
N ALA A 74 -11.84 14.06 9.27
CA ALA A 74 -12.26 13.27 10.43
C ALA A 74 -11.15 13.02 11.46
N MET A 75 -9.94 13.53 11.23
CA MET A 75 -8.83 13.43 12.18
C MET A 75 -9.09 14.22 13.46
N LYS A 76 -8.41 13.84 14.55
CA LYS A 76 -8.50 14.51 15.87
C LYS A 76 -8.25 16.02 15.81
N THR A 77 -7.31 16.45 14.97
CA THR A 77 -7.18 17.84 14.54
C THR A 77 -7.49 17.88 13.05
N PRO A 78 -8.72 18.25 12.65
CA PRO A 78 -9.18 18.05 11.28
C PRO A 78 -8.58 19.11 10.34
N TRP A 79 -8.29 18.67 9.12
CA TRP A 79 -8.05 19.56 7.99
C TRP A 79 -9.37 20.19 7.53
N ASN A 80 -9.34 21.44 7.06
CA ASN A 80 -10.53 22.11 6.52
C ASN A 80 -10.48 22.27 4.99
N ASP A 81 -11.63 22.53 4.37
CA ASP A 81 -11.77 22.60 2.91
C ASP A 81 -10.89 23.66 2.23
N LYS A 82 -10.57 24.76 2.93
CA LYS A 82 -9.63 25.77 2.44
C LYS A 82 -8.22 25.19 2.36
N GLN A 83 -7.73 24.57 3.43
CA GLN A 83 -6.40 23.95 3.47
C GLN A 83 -6.26 22.83 2.42
N LEU A 84 -7.29 22.00 2.25
CA LEU A 84 -7.29 20.93 1.25
C LEU A 84 -7.34 21.50 -0.18
N SER A 85 -8.11 22.55 -0.43
CA SER A 85 -8.14 23.24 -1.74
C SER A 85 -6.80 23.93 -2.05
N GLU A 86 -6.16 24.51 -1.04
CA GLU A 86 -4.83 25.13 -1.17
C GLU A 86 -3.76 24.07 -1.44
N ALA A 87 -3.75 22.95 -0.72
CA ALA A 87 -2.89 21.80 -1.02
C ALA A 87 -3.11 21.30 -2.45
N TYR A 88 -4.38 21.12 -2.86
CA TYR A 88 -4.75 20.66 -4.21
C TYR A 88 -4.11 21.53 -5.29
N CYS A 89 -4.25 22.87 -5.19
CA CYS A 89 -3.78 23.79 -6.22
C CYS A 89 -2.32 24.23 -6.06
N SER A 90 -1.67 23.92 -4.93
CA SER A 90 -0.24 24.13 -4.73
C SER A 90 0.60 22.97 -5.28
N THR A 91 0.02 21.78 -5.44
CA THR A 91 0.70 20.64 -6.05
C THR A 91 1.05 20.90 -7.53
N PRO A 92 2.30 20.64 -7.97
CA PRO A 92 2.71 20.83 -9.34
C PRO A 92 1.83 20.12 -10.36
N ASN A 93 1.51 20.80 -11.46
CA ASN A 93 0.68 20.31 -12.58
C ASN A 93 -0.76 19.90 -12.18
N ALA A 94 -1.23 20.24 -10.98
CA ALA A 94 -2.62 20.01 -10.60
C ALA A 94 -3.57 20.88 -11.44
N SER A 95 -4.66 20.28 -11.91
CA SER A 95 -5.67 21.00 -12.70
C SER A 95 -6.47 21.95 -11.79
N CYS A 96 -6.10 23.23 -11.79
CA CYS A 96 -6.78 24.28 -11.04
C CYS A 96 -7.22 25.48 -11.89
N PRO A 97 -8.24 25.32 -12.76
CA PRO A 97 -8.79 26.43 -13.52
C PRO A 97 -9.26 27.56 -12.59
N ASN A 98 -8.82 28.79 -12.86
CA ASN A 98 -9.11 29.98 -12.05
C ASN A 98 -8.71 29.83 -10.55
N GLY A 99 -7.68 29.02 -10.24
CA GLY A 99 -7.20 28.82 -8.87
C GLY A 99 -8.15 28.01 -7.98
N LYS A 100 -9.00 27.16 -8.58
CA LYS A 100 -9.91 26.24 -7.87
C LYS A 100 -9.70 24.81 -8.34
N PRO A 101 -9.79 23.79 -7.46
CA PRO A 101 -9.73 22.38 -7.86
C PRO A 101 -10.68 22.06 -9.01
N ALA A 102 -10.20 21.36 -10.04
CA ALA A 102 -11.04 20.93 -11.17
C ALA A 102 -12.04 19.80 -10.81
N THR A 103 -11.79 19.07 -9.72
CA THR A 103 -12.69 18.04 -9.17
C THR A 103 -13.12 18.40 -7.76
N ASP A 104 -14.09 17.68 -7.18
CA ASP A 104 -14.49 17.90 -5.79
C ASP A 104 -13.35 17.58 -4.81
N VAL A 105 -12.92 18.61 -4.07
CA VAL A 105 -11.89 18.52 -3.04
C VAL A 105 -12.24 17.48 -1.96
N ASN A 106 -13.51 17.19 -1.71
CA ASN A 106 -13.94 16.19 -0.72
C ASN A 106 -13.66 14.74 -1.15
N ASN A 107 -13.46 14.52 -2.45
CA ASN A 107 -13.22 13.21 -3.05
C ASN A 107 -11.77 13.00 -3.50
N ALA A 108 -10.89 13.97 -3.29
CA ALA A 108 -9.48 13.87 -3.64
C ALA A 108 -8.69 12.90 -2.73
N VAL A 109 -7.59 12.39 -3.28
CA VAL A 109 -6.54 11.64 -2.58
C VAL A 109 -5.32 12.53 -2.44
N TYR A 110 -4.86 12.72 -1.20
CA TYR A 110 -3.63 13.41 -0.87
C TYR A 110 -2.57 12.44 -0.36
N ILE A 111 -1.30 12.78 -0.55
CA ILE A 111 -0.17 12.18 0.16
C ILE A 111 0.36 13.16 1.22
N CYS A 112 0.70 12.64 2.40
CA CYS A 112 1.39 13.40 3.43
C CYS A 112 2.88 13.49 3.14
N LEU A 113 3.40 14.71 2.97
CA LEU A 113 4.81 14.94 2.66
C LEU A 113 5.68 14.95 3.92
N CYS A 114 6.94 14.56 3.72
CA CYS A 114 8.00 14.55 4.73
C CYS A 114 9.09 15.53 4.33
N LYS A 115 9.60 16.28 5.30
CA LYS A 115 10.77 17.14 5.14
C LYS A 115 12.05 16.34 5.41
N GLU A 116 12.02 15.48 6.43
CA GLU A 116 13.12 14.59 6.81
C GLU A 116 12.73 13.11 6.65
N ALA A 117 13.72 12.22 6.40
CA ALA A 117 13.48 10.81 6.14
C ALA A 117 12.85 10.05 7.34
N ASP A 118 13.26 10.37 8.57
CA ASP A 118 12.76 9.74 9.80
C ASP A 118 11.52 10.46 10.41
N GLN A 119 10.95 11.43 9.69
CA GLN A 119 9.81 12.21 10.16
C GLN A 119 8.55 11.34 10.21
N LYS A 120 7.95 11.17 11.41
CA LYS A 120 6.74 10.35 11.58
C LYS A 120 5.44 11.03 11.15
N VAL A 121 5.36 12.36 11.29
CA VAL A 121 4.15 13.14 11.00
C VAL A 121 4.47 14.39 10.18
N GLY A 122 3.70 14.62 9.13
CA GLY A 122 3.78 15.80 8.26
C GLY A 122 2.72 16.85 8.57
N THR A 123 2.94 18.06 8.05
CA THR A 123 2.02 19.21 8.06
C THR A 123 1.71 19.72 6.66
N ASP A 124 2.15 18.98 5.65
CA ASP A 124 2.19 19.40 4.26
C ASP A 124 1.57 18.25 3.44
N LEU A 125 0.61 18.58 2.57
CA LEU A 125 -0.12 17.63 1.74
C LEU A 125 0.12 17.97 0.27
N ASP A 126 0.32 16.95 -0.55
CA ASP A 126 0.26 17.05 -2.00
C ASP A 126 -0.93 16.25 -2.54
N LEU A 127 -1.56 16.74 -3.60
CA LEU A 127 -2.54 16.01 -4.37
C LEU A 127 -1.87 14.83 -5.09
N MET A 128 -2.23 13.61 -4.73
CA MET A 128 -1.96 12.48 -5.62
C MET A 128 -2.98 12.42 -6.75
N CYS A 129 -4.25 12.74 -6.46
CA CYS A 129 -5.30 12.59 -7.45
C CYS A 129 -6.62 13.29 -7.08
N GLY A 130 -7.25 13.94 -8.07
CA GLY A 130 -8.68 14.29 -8.02
C GLY A 130 -9.54 13.11 -8.48
N CYS A 131 -10.55 12.75 -7.68
CA CYS A 131 -11.50 11.65 -7.98
C CYS A 131 -12.94 12.17 -7.99
N ASP A 132 -13.86 11.42 -8.62
CA ASP A 132 -15.29 11.54 -8.35
C ASP A 132 -15.65 11.01 -6.95
N LYS A 133 -14.91 10.01 -6.48
CA LYS A 133 -15.09 9.36 -5.18
C LYS A 133 -13.78 8.74 -4.69
N CYS A 134 -13.45 9.00 -3.44
CA CYS A 134 -12.33 8.34 -2.76
C CYS A 134 -12.78 7.12 -1.95
N LEU A 135 -11.99 6.04 -2.02
CA LEU A 135 -12.13 4.82 -1.25
C LEU A 135 -11.06 4.79 -0.16
N ASN A 136 -11.52 4.77 1.10
CA ASN A 136 -10.72 4.36 2.24
C ASN A 136 -11.27 3.03 2.78
N VAL A 137 -10.83 1.91 2.19
CA VAL A 137 -11.22 0.57 2.61
C VAL A 137 -9.99 -0.32 2.75
N GLY A 138 -10.08 -1.28 3.67
CA GLY A 138 -9.00 -2.19 4.04
C GLY A 138 -8.48 -3.10 2.90
N PRO A 139 -7.41 -3.87 3.17
CA PRO A 139 -6.76 -4.03 4.47
C PRO A 139 -5.90 -2.84 4.90
N ASP A 140 -5.34 -2.07 3.96
CA ASP A 140 -4.32 -1.04 4.26
C ASP A 140 -4.88 0.35 4.58
N PHE A 141 -6.18 0.59 4.38
CA PHE A 141 -6.85 1.88 4.61
C PHE A 141 -6.14 3.10 3.97
N ARG A 142 -5.49 2.85 2.82
CA ARG A 142 -4.88 3.89 1.98
C ARG A 142 -5.93 4.49 1.04
N GLY A 143 -5.96 5.82 0.99
CA GLY A 143 -6.81 6.57 0.08
C GLY A 143 -6.47 6.27 -1.37
N ARG A 144 -7.49 5.97 -2.18
CA ARG A 144 -7.43 5.72 -3.63
C ARG A 144 -8.74 6.10 -4.29
N CYS A 145 -8.74 6.50 -5.55
CA CYS A 145 -9.99 6.73 -6.28
C CYS A 145 -10.72 5.40 -6.56
N GLU A 146 -12.05 5.45 -6.74
CA GLU A 146 -12.82 4.34 -7.29
C GLU A 146 -12.61 4.19 -8.81
N THR A 147 -12.54 5.32 -9.51
CA THR A 147 -12.30 5.44 -10.95
C THR A 147 -10.84 5.82 -11.25
N PRO A 148 -10.34 5.62 -12.50
CA PRO A 148 -9.04 6.13 -12.90
C PRO A 148 -8.90 7.64 -12.68
N CYS A 149 -7.71 8.05 -12.27
CA CYS A 149 -7.42 9.42 -11.88
C CYS A 149 -7.63 10.45 -12.98
N TYR A 150 -8.20 11.61 -12.61
CA TYR A 150 -8.04 12.86 -13.36
C TYR A 150 -6.64 13.43 -13.10
N GLY A 151 -5.63 12.69 -13.56
CA GLY A 151 -4.23 13.03 -13.40
C GLY A 151 -3.84 14.31 -14.14
N HIS A 152 -2.77 14.92 -13.65
CA HIS A 152 -2.08 16.10 -14.17
C HIS A 152 -2.14 16.26 -15.70
N LYS A 153 -2.39 17.50 -16.14
CA LYS A 153 -2.43 17.87 -17.56
C LYS A 153 -1.08 18.40 -18.05
#